data_AF-A0A8T6DQF2-F1
#
_entry.id   AF-A0A8T6DQF2-F1
#
_cell.length_a   1.000
_cell.length_b   1.000
_cell.length_c   1.000
_cell.angle_alpha   90.00
_cell.angle_beta   90.00
_cell.angle_gamma   90.00
#
_symmetry.space_group_name_H-M   'P 1'
#
loop_
_entity.id
_entity.type
_entity.pdbx_description
1 polymer ?
#
loop_
_entity_poly.entity_id
_entity_poly.type
_entity_poly.pdbx_seq_one_letter_code
_entity_poly.pdbx_strand_id
1 'polypeptide(L)'
;MSDMDREGILSAWLERMTLRQKIGQMTMAERLSITPEDVKSHALGAILCGGGSHPGDNNVEDWIAMNDAYWQAAVGDEDSPGIPILVGVDAVHGHGNLKGATVFPHNIGLGAAGDPELVAEVARATAREILASGLEWNFAPALSVVQNCKWGRSYESFGSDPELVATLGASYVEALQAEGVIGCVKHWVGDGGTWQGMDQGETTLPWEDLEATHIAPYFPSLEQGVMSVMVSFNSWNGDKCHGHRFLITELLKEKLGFDGIVLSDWDGIDYLDEDYGAAIRKSVNAGLDMFMISERWKEFIDTFERQVLEGHVDIARIDDAVRRILRTKLRYGLFDMPRPANRPGIGSRDFACAAHRELARRAARQSQVLLKNERKALPLKRGQRILVAGKNAHNLGHQCGGWTVSWQGETGNDTIRGETIWEGIRALAPKAELSEGLDGSDADPERHDIAVVVIGEKPYAEGHGDIRPGDHVFVEAGSRINGLMNPLEAYAGTLVHSEVHPEDLACIRNIAARGIPVVTVLVSGRPLIVDEELASSSAFVASWLPGAEGRGVAEVLMGDYEFTGRLPTPWPGSEHKDGLLPKADAVFPIGHGLRANSEPDVCNENAVATSPGEPRADVQTI
;
A
#
# COMPACT_ATOMS: atom_id res chain seq x y z
N MET A 1 -1.05 33.77 -12.41
CA MET A 1 -0.65 34.54 -11.21
C MET A 1 0.82 34.29 -10.96
N SER A 2 1.64 35.32 -10.73
CA SER A 2 3.06 35.10 -10.41
C SER A 2 3.20 34.53 -8.99
N ASP A 3 4.35 33.94 -8.65
CA ASP A 3 4.59 33.43 -7.30
C ASP A 3 4.63 34.56 -6.25
N MET A 4 5.04 35.77 -6.65
CA MET A 4 5.00 36.96 -5.81
C MET A 4 3.57 37.38 -5.48
N ASP A 5 2.66 37.28 -6.45
CA ASP A 5 1.23 37.55 -6.23
C ASP A 5 0.59 36.50 -5.30
N ARG A 6 0.98 35.22 -5.44
CA ARG A 6 0.52 34.13 -4.57
C ARG A 6 0.93 34.35 -3.12
N GLU A 7 2.20 34.65 -2.86
CA GLU A 7 2.70 34.88 -1.50
C GLU A 7 2.09 36.14 -0.85
N GLY A 8 1.77 37.16 -1.65
CA GLY A 8 1.01 38.33 -1.19
C GLY A 8 -0.41 37.97 -0.73
N ILE A 9 -1.13 37.14 -1.50
CA ILE A 9 -2.48 36.66 -1.13
C ILE A 9 -2.44 35.80 0.13
N LEU A 10 -1.47 34.89 0.23
CA LEU A 10 -1.31 34.05 1.42
C LEU A 10 -1.12 34.88 2.68
N SER A 11 -0.27 35.92 2.61
CA SER A 11 -0.05 36.83 3.74
C SER A 11 -1.32 37.56 4.15
N ALA A 12 -2.08 38.07 3.16
CA ALA A 12 -3.35 38.75 3.42
C ALA A 12 -4.42 37.83 4.04
N TRP A 13 -4.48 36.55 3.65
CA TRP A 13 -5.37 35.58 4.30
C TRP A 13 -4.94 35.29 5.73
N LEU A 14 -3.66 35.02 5.96
CA LEU A 14 -3.12 34.75 7.31
C LEU A 14 -3.36 35.90 8.29
N GLU A 15 -3.26 37.15 7.83
CA GLU A 15 -3.53 38.34 8.66
C GLU A 15 -5.01 38.47 9.05
N ARG A 16 -5.93 37.95 8.23
CA ARG A 16 -7.39 38.03 8.48
C ARG A 16 -7.92 36.88 9.32
N MET A 17 -7.20 35.76 9.37
CA MET A 17 -7.63 34.58 10.11
C MET A 17 -7.41 34.74 11.61
N THR A 18 -8.43 34.37 12.40
CA THR A 18 -8.28 34.20 13.84
C THR A 18 -7.38 33.00 14.16
N LEU A 19 -6.85 32.93 15.39
CA LEU A 19 -6.09 31.77 15.85
C LEU A 19 -6.89 30.47 15.66
N ARG A 20 -8.17 30.47 16.03
CA ARG A 20 -9.03 29.29 15.93
C ARG A 20 -9.29 28.86 14.48
N GLN A 21 -9.42 29.80 13.55
CA GLN A 21 -9.50 29.50 12.11
C GLN A 21 -8.17 28.93 11.57
N LYS A 22 -7.03 29.41 12.06
CA LYS A 22 -5.70 28.87 11.71
C LYS A 22 -5.55 27.43 12.19
N ILE A 23 -5.89 27.16 13.45
CA ILE A 23 -5.90 25.81 14.01
C ILE A 23 -6.89 24.91 13.25
N GLY A 24 -8.08 25.42 12.91
CA GLY A 24 -9.05 24.73 12.06
C GLY A 24 -8.44 24.27 10.74
N GLN A 25 -7.71 25.14 10.03
CA GLN A 25 -7.01 24.76 8.80
C GLN A 25 -5.95 23.65 9.01
N MET A 26 -5.37 23.55 10.19
CA MET A 26 -4.43 22.50 10.57
C MET A 26 -5.13 21.20 11.00
N THR A 27 -6.44 21.17 11.11
CA THR A 27 -7.20 19.98 11.52
C THR A 27 -7.79 19.25 10.31
N MET A 28 -7.55 17.94 10.27
CA MET A 28 -8.22 16.98 9.40
C MET A 28 -9.00 15.99 10.26
N ALA A 29 -10.31 15.90 10.05
CA ALA A 29 -11.18 14.98 10.80
C ALA A 29 -11.69 13.82 9.93
N GLU A 30 -11.98 12.69 10.56
CA GLU A 30 -12.58 11.54 9.89
C GLU A 30 -14.08 11.77 9.64
N ARG A 31 -14.59 11.40 8.46
CA ARG A 31 -15.95 11.73 8.00
C ARG A 31 -17.11 11.14 8.82
N LEU A 32 -16.89 10.11 9.66
CA LEU A 32 -17.87 9.52 10.58
C LEU A 32 -17.97 10.31 11.89
N SER A 33 -16.95 11.09 12.25
CA SER A 33 -16.90 11.86 13.49
C SER A 33 -17.23 13.35 13.33
N ILE A 34 -17.55 13.78 12.11
CA ILE A 34 -17.76 15.18 11.75
C ILE A 34 -19.00 15.38 10.85
N THR A 35 -19.56 16.59 10.89
CA THR A 35 -20.65 17.03 10.02
C THR A 35 -20.27 18.27 9.21
N PRO A 36 -21.00 18.63 8.14
CA PRO A 36 -20.79 19.89 7.44
C PRO A 36 -20.91 21.12 8.36
N GLU A 37 -21.82 21.12 9.34
CA GLU A 37 -21.96 22.24 10.30
C GLU A 37 -20.73 22.41 11.19
N ASP A 38 -20.05 21.32 11.53
CA ASP A 38 -18.79 21.35 12.26
C ASP A 38 -17.67 21.98 11.43
N VAL A 39 -17.57 21.64 10.15
CA VAL A 39 -16.60 22.25 9.22
C VAL A 39 -16.78 23.76 9.17
N LYS A 40 -18.03 24.21 9.09
CA LYS A 40 -18.37 25.64 9.14
C LYS A 40 -17.95 26.27 10.47
N SER A 41 -18.36 25.67 11.59
CA SER A 41 -18.17 26.24 12.93
C SER A 41 -16.70 26.31 13.39
N HIS A 42 -15.86 25.41 12.86
CA HIS A 42 -14.46 25.28 13.25
C HIS A 42 -13.46 25.63 12.13
N ALA A 43 -13.95 26.02 10.95
CA ALA A 43 -13.15 26.35 9.77
C ALA A 43 -12.11 25.27 9.42
N LEU A 44 -12.53 24.00 9.39
CA LEU A 44 -11.63 22.86 9.17
C LEU A 44 -10.91 22.93 7.82
N GLY A 45 -9.65 22.50 7.82
CA GLY A 45 -8.80 22.48 6.63
C GLY A 45 -9.09 21.32 5.70
N ALA A 46 -9.41 20.16 6.28
CA ALA A 46 -9.69 18.96 5.53
C ALA A 46 -10.60 17.98 6.30
N ILE A 47 -11.13 17.00 5.58
CA ILE A 47 -11.62 15.74 6.14
C ILE A 47 -10.98 14.56 5.39
N LEU A 48 -11.07 13.36 5.96
CA LEU A 48 -10.72 12.14 5.22
C LEU A 48 -11.82 11.07 5.26
N CYS A 49 -11.66 10.12 4.35
CA CYS A 49 -12.34 8.84 4.32
C CYS A 49 -11.31 7.72 4.54
N GLY A 50 -11.21 7.22 5.78
CA GLY A 50 -10.33 6.10 6.12
C GLY A 50 -10.74 4.79 5.44
N GLY A 51 -9.95 3.72 5.62
CA GLY A 51 -10.25 2.40 5.06
C GLY A 51 -11.64 1.90 5.45
N GLY A 52 -12.52 1.69 4.46
CA GLY A 52 -13.92 1.31 4.70
C GLY A 52 -14.88 2.42 5.11
N SER A 53 -14.40 3.65 5.34
CA SER A 53 -15.26 4.79 5.63
C SER A 53 -15.79 5.40 4.34
N HIS A 54 -16.98 4.98 3.92
CA HIS A 54 -17.66 5.50 2.74
C HIS A 54 -19.01 6.15 3.08
N PRO A 55 -19.47 7.15 2.33
CA PRO A 55 -20.81 7.72 2.47
C PRO A 55 -21.88 6.78 1.88
N GLY A 56 -23.12 6.94 2.36
CA GLY A 56 -24.32 6.32 1.79
C GLY A 56 -24.19 4.82 1.53
N ASP A 57 -24.60 4.40 0.33
CA ASP A 57 -24.55 3.01 -0.15
C ASP A 57 -23.24 2.69 -0.90
N ASN A 58 -22.22 3.56 -0.75
CA ASN A 58 -20.93 3.52 -1.42
C ASN A 58 -21.00 3.66 -2.95
N ASN A 59 -21.95 4.43 -3.49
CA ASN A 59 -21.98 4.74 -4.92
C ASN A 59 -21.28 6.06 -5.21
N VAL A 60 -20.83 6.26 -6.45
CA VAL A 60 -20.15 7.49 -6.91
C VAL A 60 -20.92 8.76 -6.49
N GLU A 61 -22.25 8.74 -6.61
CA GLU A 61 -23.12 9.86 -6.24
C GLU A 61 -23.10 10.19 -4.74
N ASP A 62 -22.91 9.19 -3.88
CA ASP A 62 -22.83 9.38 -2.43
C ASP A 62 -21.56 10.15 -2.04
N TRP A 63 -20.43 9.85 -2.71
CA TRP A 63 -19.15 10.54 -2.53
C TRP A 63 -19.21 11.99 -3.03
N ILE A 64 -19.82 12.20 -4.21
CA ILE A 64 -20.04 13.55 -4.75
C ILE A 64 -20.91 14.37 -3.79
N ALA A 65 -22.04 13.81 -3.34
CA ALA A 65 -22.96 14.50 -2.44
C ALA A 65 -22.31 14.87 -1.10
N MET A 66 -21.48 13.96 -0.57
CA MET A 66 -20.72 14.20 0.66
C MET A 66 -19.74 15.37 0.48
N ASN A 67 -18.85 15.31 -0.52
CA ASN A 67 -17.86 16.37 -0.71
C ASN A 67 -18.54 17.72 -1.00
N ASP A 68 -19.58 17.72 -1.82
CA ASP A 68 -20.33 18.91 -2.17
C ASP A 68 -21.00 19.59 -0.96
N ALA A 69 -21.50 18.81 0.01
CA ALA A 69 -22.03 19.32 1.27
C ALA A 69 -20.94 19.96 2.15
N TYR A 70 -19.77 19.31 2.27
CA TYR A 70 -18.64 19.85 3.03
C TYR A 70 -18.04 21.10 2.40
N TRP A 71 -17.90 21.12 1.06
CA TRP A 71 -17.47 22.29 0.32
C TRP A 71 -18.43 23.46 0.54
N GLN A 72 -19.75 23.22 0.45
CA GLN A 72 -20.75 24.27 0.65
C GLN A 72 -20.70 24.85 2.07
N ALA A 73 -20.49 24.01 3.09
CA ALA A 73 -20.30 24.48 4.46
C ALA A 73 -19.01 25.30 4.63
N ALA A 74 -17.93 24.93 3.91
CA ALA A 74 -16.65 25.63 3.99
C ALA A 74 -16.66 27.01 3.32
N VAL A 75 -17.44 27.23 2.25
CA VAL A 75 -17.39 28.52 1.48
C VAL A 75 -18.69 29.33 1.47
N GLY A 76 -19.81 28.76 1.91
CA GLY A 76 -21.15 29.32 1.68
C GLY A 76 -21.65 30.35 2.71
N ASP A 77 -20.84 30.74 3.69
CA ASP A 77 -21.23 31.65 4.78
C ASP A 77 -20.33 32.89 4.85
N GLU A 78 -20.91 34.05 5.19
CA GLU A 78 -20.21 35.32 5.44
C GLU A 78 -19.26 35.22 6.65
N ASP A 79 -19.56 34.36 7.63
CA ASP A 79 -18.72 34.13 8.82
C ASP A 79 -17.58 33.13 8.59
N SER A 80 -17.61 32.39 7.47
CA SER A 80 -16.52 31.52 7.06
C SER A 80 -15.37 32.35 6.45
N PRO A 81 -14.09 31.97 6.62
CA PRO A 81 -13.00 32.58 5.88
C PRO A 81 -13.10 32.37 4.35
N GLY A 82 -14.07 31.59 3.87
CA GLY A 82 -14.27 31.31 2.44
C GLY A 82 -13.20 30.39 1.86
N ILE A 83 -12.56 29.59 2.71
CA ILE A 83 -11.47 28.68 2.32
C ILE A 83 -12.08 27.30 2.06
N PRO A 84 -12.02 26.76 0.84
CA PRO A 84 -12.57 25.44 0.56
C PRO A 84 -11.83 24.34 1.34
N ILE A 85 -12.58 23.32 1.73
CA ILE A 85 -12.05 22.14 2.42
C ILE A 85 -11.45 21.14 1.41
N LEU A 86 -10.45 20.36 1.84
CA LEU A 86 -9.91 19.22 1.10
C LEU A 86 -10.55 17.91 1.59
N VAL A 87 -10.75 16.94 0.69
CA VAL A 87 -11.18 15.58 1.06
C VAL A 87 -10.12 14.57 0.66
N GLY A 88 -9.53 13.91 1.66
CA GLY A 88 -8.50 12.88 1.50
C GLY A 88 -9.07 11.46 1.50
N VAL A 89 -8.43 10.55 0.76
CA VAL A 89 -8.76 9.11 0.76
C VAL A 89 -7.52 8.25 0.48
N ASP A 90 -7.52 7.03 1.02
CA ASP A 90 -6.59 5.98 0.60
C ASP A 90 -7.07 5.33 -0.70
N ALA A 91 -6.53 5.79 -1.83
CA ALA A 91 -6.67 5.15 -3.14
C ALA A 91 -5.33 4.56 -3.60
N VAL A 92 -4.86 3.57 -2.84
CA VAL A 92 -3.48 3.05 -2.88
C VAL A 92 -3.22 2.00 -3.98
N HIS A 93 -4.28 1.43 -4.55
CA HIS A 93 -4.18 0.47 -5.68
C HIS A 93 -5.42 0.59 -6.59
N GLY A 94 -5.72 1.84 -6.97
CA GLY A 94 -7.05 2.26 -7.44
C GLY A 94 -7.86 2.86 -6.29
N HIS A 95 -9.07 3.34 -6.58
CA HIS A 95 -9.96 3.90 -5.56
C HIS A 95 -10.63 2.78 -4.72
N GLY A 96 -9.81 2.01 -4.00
CA GLY A 96 -10.19 0.76 -3.34
C GLY A 96 -11.37 0.87 -2.36
N ASN A 97 -11.54 2.01 -1.68
CA ASN A 97 -12.68 2.27 -0.80
C ASN A 97 -14.04 2.37 -1.53
N LEU A 98 -14.05 2.73 -2.81
CA LEU A 98 -15.27 2.98 -3.58
C LEU A 98 -15.76 1.70 -4.25
N LYS A 99 -17.01 1.32 -3.96
CA LYS A 99 -17.61 0.11 -4.50
C LYS A 99 -17.63 0.13 -6.03
N GLY A 100 -17.12 -0.95 -6.62
CA GLY A 100 -17.10 -1.15 -8.06
C GLY A 100 -15.99 -0.43 -8.81
N ALA A 101 -15.10 0.29 -8.11
CA ALA A 101 -13.89 0.89 -8.67
C ALA A 101 -12.95 -0.18 -9.27
N THR A 102 -12.05 0.25 -10.16
CA THR A 102 -10.99 -0.63 -10.65
C THR A 102 -9.98 -0.88 -9.53
N VAL A 103 -9.69 -2.16 -9.26
CA VAL A 103 -8.67 -2.58 -8.28
C VAL A 103 -7.45 -3.12 -9.01
N PHE A 104 -6.34 -2.41 -8.90
CA PHE A 104 -5.05 -2.76 -9.50
C PHE A 104 -4.25 -3.72 -8.60
N PRO A 105 -3.19 -4.36 -9.11
CA PRO A 105 -2.23 -5.03 -8.26
C PRO A 105 -1.68 -4.10 -7.19
N HIS A 106 -1.46 -4.62 -5.98
CA HIS A 106 -0.73 -3.88 -4.94
C HIS A 106 0.71 -3.58 -5.35
N ASN A 107 1.35 -2.62 -4.68
CA ASN A 107 2.64 -2.07 -5.05
C ASN A 107 3.75 -3.12 -5.22
N ILE A 108 3.78 -4.18 -4.40
CA ILE A 108 4.77 -5.25 -4.59
C ILE A 108 4.63 -5.94 -5.96
N GLY A 109 3.40 -6.10 -6.47
CA GLY A 109 3.15 -6.62 -7.81
C GLY A 109 3.56 -5.63 -8.91
N LEU A 110 3.33 -4.33 -8.71
CA LEU A 110 3.78 -3.28 -9.63
C LEU A 110 5.31 -3.16 -9.64
N GLY A 111 5.95 -3.34 -8.48
CA GLY A 111 7.38 -3.48 -8.32
C GLY A 111 7.93 -4.67 -9.11
N ALA A 112 7.22 -5.80 -9.06
CA ALA A 112 7.58 -6.98 -9.83
C ALA A 112 7.46 -6.76 -11.35
N ALA A 113 6.51 -5.94 -11.79
CA ALA A 113 6.42 -5.52 -13.19
C ALA A 113 7.59 -4.61 -13.59
N GLY A 114 8.10 -3.78 -12.65
CA GLY A 114 9.30 -2.96 -12.84
C GLY A 114 9.19 -1.94 -13.97
N ASP A 115 7.96 -1.51 -14.31
CA ASP A 115 7.66 -0.65 -15.46
C ASP A 115 7.10 0.71 -14.97
N PRO A 116 7.91 1.78 -15.01
CA PRO A 116 7.47 3.11 -14.60
C PRO A 116 6.31 3.66 -15.43
N GLU A 117 6.21 3.34 -16.73
CA GLU A 117 5.11 3.83 -17.56
C GLU A 117 3.81 3.10 -17.22
N LEU A 118 3.86 1.79 -16.94
CA LEU A 118 2.71 1.07 -16.39
C LEU A 118 2.22 1.73 -15.10
N VAL A 119 3.12 2.05 -14.17
CA VAL A 119 2.77 2.71 -12.90
C VAL A 119 2.19 4.11 -13.14
N ALA A 120 2.73 4.88 -14.10
CA ALA A 120 2.15 6.16 -14.50
C ALA A 120 0.72 6.00 -15.05
N GLU A 121 0.48 5.01 -15.92
CA GLU A 121 -0.86 4.74 -16.43
C GLU A 121 -1.84 4.34 -15.32
N VAL A 122 -1.40 3.52 -14.36
CA VAL A 122 -2.20 3.12 -13.18
C VAL A 122 -2.55 4.35 -12.34
N ALA A 123 -1.58 5.24 -12.11
CA ALA A 123 -1.79 6.50 -11.40
C ALA A 123 -2.79 7.41 -12.13
N ARG A 124 -2.69 7.53 -13.47
CA ARG A 124 -3.66 8.32 -14.26
C ARG A 124 -5.07 7.77 -14.18
N ALA A 125 -5.23 6.45 -14.30
CA ALA A 125 -6.52 5.79 -14.15
C ALA A 125 -7.09 5.99 -12.74
N THR A 126 -6.26 5.83 -11.71
CA THR A 126 -6.63 6.06 -10.31
C THR A 126 -7.08 7.51 -10.09
N ALA A 127 -6.34 8.50 -10.58
CA ALA A 127 -6.69 9.91 -10.48
C ALA A 127 -8.07 10.20 -11.11
N ARG A 128 -8.34 9.65 -12.30
CA ARG A 128 -9.64 9.83 -12.97
C ARG A 128 -10.80 9.21 -12.20
N GLU A 129 -10.59 8.06 -11.55
CA GLU A 129 -11.63 7.44 -10.70
C GLU A 129 -11.89 8.23 -9.41
N ILE A 130 -10.84 8.82 -8.81
CA ILE A 130 -10.96 9.75 -7.67
C ILE A 130 -11.72 11.02 -8.06
N LEU A 131 -11.37 11.63 -9.20
CA LEU A 131 -12.04 12.83 -9.69
C LEU A 131 -13.50 12.55 -10.08
N ALA A 132 -13.81 11.35 -10.58
CA ALA A 132 -15.18 10.96 -10.89
C ALA A 132 -16.08 10.87 -9.65
N SER A 133 -15.52 10.48 -8.49
CA SER A 133 -16.20 10.51 -7.18
C SER A 133 -16.16 11.88 -6.48
N GLY A 134 -15.45 12.84 -7.08
CA GLY A 134 -15.40 14.24 -6.69
C GLY A 134 -14.35 14.58 -5.66
N LEU A 135 -13.43 13.67 -5.33
CA LEU A 135 -12.36 13.88 -4.36
C LEU A 135 -11.10 14.45 -5.02
N GLU A 136 -10.17 14.98 -4.22
CA GLU A 136 -9.02 15.74 -4.72
C GLU A 136 -7.68 15.30 -4.16
N TRP A 137 -7.64 14.54 -3.07
CA TRP A 137 -6.40 14.21 -2.37
C TRP A 137 -6.27 12.72 -2.10
N ASN A 138 -5.20 12.12 -2.64
CA ASN A 138 -4.88 10.71 -2.47
C ASN A 138 -3.69 10.53 -1.51
N PHE A 139 -3.82 9.62 -0.55
CA PHE A 139 -2.74 9.19 0.34
C PHE A 139 -1.84 8.12 -0.32
N ALA A 140 -1.26 8.45 -1.48
CA ALA A 140 -0.40 7.55 -2.25
C ALA A 140 0.65 8.32 -3.07
N PRO A 141 1.80 7.69 -3.39
CA PRO A 141 2.16 6.29 -3.10
C PRO A 141 2.90 6.11 -1.76
N ALA A 142 2.93 4.88 -1.27
CA ALA A 142 3.87 4.49 -0.23
C ALA A 142 5.27 4.29 -0.85
N LEU A 143 6.28 4.94 -0.28
CA LEU A 143 7.70 4.86 -0.66
C LEU A 143 8.51 4.04 0.36
N SER A 144 7.83 3.19 1.12
CA SER A 144 8.46 2.28 2.07
C SER A 144 9.41 1.34 1.34
N VAL A 145 10.63 1.17 1.85
CA VAL A 145 11.59 0.17 1.37
C VAL A 145 11.62 -0.97 2.37
N VAL A 146 10.97 -2.08 2.06
CA VAL A 146 10.82 -3.19 3.00
C VAL A 146 12.16 -3.89 3.23
N GLN A 147 12.55 -4.09 4.49
CA GLN A 147 13.75 -4.83 4.90
C GLN A 147 13.44 -6.15 5.64
N ASN A 148 12.21 -6.30 6.13
CA ASN A 148 11.74 -7.52 6.78
C ASN A 148 10.31 -7.86 6.32
N CYS A 149 10.12 -9.04 5.73
CA CYS A 149 8.82 -9.43 5.16
C CYS A 149 7.76 -9.80 6.21
N LYS A 150 8.10 -9.86 7.51
CA LYS A 150 7.09 -10.02 8.56
C LYS A 150 6.15 -8.84 8.69
N TRP A 151 6.55 -7.68 8.17
CA TRP A 151 5.76 -6.47 8.24
C TRP A 151 4.46 -6.60 7.45
N GLY A 152 3.34 -6.33 8.11
CA GLY A 152 1.99 -6.43 7.55
C GLY A 152 1.67 -5.46 6.42
N ARG A 153 2.56 -4.49 6.13
CA ARG A 153 2.44 -3.57 4.99
C ARG A 153 3.45 -3.83 3.89
N SER A 154 4.12 -4.98 3.91
CA SER A 154 5.12 -5.35 2.87
C SER A 154 4.58 -5.21 1.44
N TYR A 155 3.28 -5.47 1.22
CA TYR A 155 2.65 -5.37 -0.09
C TYR A 155 2.45 -3.93 -0.58
N GLU A 156 2.46 -2.96 0.32
CA GLU A 156 2.36 -1.52 0.00
C GLU A 156 3.70 -0.96 -0.48
N SER A 157 4.80 -1.70 -0.30
CA SER A 157 6.11 -1.36 -0.85
C SER A 157 6.25 -1.85 -2.30
N PHE A 158 6.90 -1.06 -3.16
CA PHE A 158 7.32 -1.53 -4.49
C PHE A 158 8.47 -2.53 -4.44
N GLY A 159 9.16 -2.69 -3.31
CA GLY A 159 10.27 -3.64 -3.20
C GLY A 159 11.28 -3.28 -2.12
N SER A 160 12.38 -4.02 -2.07
CA SER A 160 13.46 -3.82 -1.10
C SER A 160 14.63 -3.01 -1.64
N ASP A 161 14.57 -2.60 -2.91
CA ASP A 161 15.58 -1.77 -3.58
C ASP A 161 15.14 -0.29 -3.59
N PRO A 162 15.88 0.62 -2.92
CA PRO A 162 15.59 2.05 -2.92
C PRO A 162 15.47 2.66 -4.32
N GLU A 163 16.28 2.22 -5.30
CA GLU A 163 16.25 2.80 -6.65
C GLU A 163 14.96 2.46 -7.41
N LEU A 164 14.50 1.21 -7.26
CA LEU A 164 13.21 0.77 -7.80
C LEU A 164 12.06 1.57 -7.18
N VAL A 165 12.04 1.70 -5.85
CA VAL A 165 11.00 2.43 -5.11
C VAL A 165 10.99 3.92 -5.51
N ALA A 166 12.17 4.54 -5.62
CA ALA A 166 12.32 5.93 -6.06
C ALA A 166 11.74 6.13 -7.47
N THR A 167 12.09 5.24 -8.41
CA THR A 167 11.72 5.35 -9.82
C THR A 167 10.21 5.18 -10.00
N LEU A 168 9.62 4.14 -9.41
CA LEU A 168 8.18 3.87 -9.55
C LEU A 168 7.34 4.89 -8.79
N GLY A 169 7.77 5.28 -7.58
CA GLY A 169 7.11 6.30 -6.77
C GLY A 169 7.02 7.65 -7.46
N ALA A 170 8.12 8.11 -8.05
CA ALA A 170 8.17 9.36 -8.82
C ALA A 170 7.23 9.31 -10.03
N SER A 171 7.26 8.21 -10.78
CA SER A 171 6.37 8.03 -11.93
C SER A 171 4.89 8.08 -11.53
N TYR A 172 4.55 7.48 -10.39
CA TYR A 172 3.19 7.55 -9.84
C TYR A 172 2.80 8.99 -9.48
N VAL A 173 3.63 9.71 -8.72
CA VAL A 173 3.34 11.08 -8.26
C VAL A 173 3.18 12.03 -9.44
N GLU A 174 4.10 12.02 -10.39
CA GLU A 174 4.05 12.88 -11.57
C GLU A 174 2.74 12.66 -12.34
N ALA A 175 2.39 11.41 -12.60
CA ALA A 175 1.22 11.04 -13.36
C ALA A 175 -0.10 11.34 -12.63
N LEU A 176 -0.17 11.08 -11.32
CA LEU A 176 -1.35 11.38 -10.49
C LEU A 176 -1.62 12.88 -10.44
N GLN A 177 -0.58 13.69 -10.17
CA GLN A 177 -0.72 15.14 -10.06
C GLN A 177 -0.98 15.81 -11.41
N ALA A 178 -0.48 15.25 -12.51
CA ALA A 178 -0.76 15.74 -13.86
C ALA A 178 -2.24 15.59 -14.26
N GLU A 179 -2.95 14.61 -13.73
CA GLU A 179 -4.40 14.44 -13.93
C GLU A 179 -5.23 15.33 -12.97
N GLY A 180 -4.60 16.01 -12.02
CA GLY A 180 -5.26 16.94 -11.11
C GLY A 180 -5.74 16.32 -9.80
N VAL A 181 -4.96 15.42 -9.21
CA VAL A 181 -5.15 14.91 -7.83
C VAL A 181 -3.90 15.21 -7.00
N ILE A 182 -4.07 15.70 -5.78
CA ILE A 182 -2.97 15.94 -4.82
C ILE A 182 -2.38 14.59 -4.42
N GLY A 183 -1.07 14.40 -4.66
CA GLY A 183 -0.34 13.22 -4.22
C GLY A 183 0.22 13.36 -2.80
N CYS A 184 0.45 12.24 -2.13
CA CYS A 184 1.01 12.17 -0.79
C CYS A 184 2.00 11.01 -0.69
N VAL A 185 3.28 11.31 -0.63
CA VAL A 185 4.30 10.28 -0.41
C VAL A 185 4.35 9.89 1.07
N LYS A 186 4.39 8.59 1.36
CA LYS A 186 4.28 8.07 2.72
C LYS A 186 5.13 6.81 2.99
N HIS A 187 5.53 6.50 4.21
CA HIS A 187 5.44 7.34 5.40
C HIS A 187 6.84 7.82 5.79
N TRP A 188 7.02 9.12 5.96
CA TRP A 188 8.29 9.76 6.26
C TRP A 188 8.66 9.57 7.75
N VAL A 189 9.69 8.81 8.14
CA VAL A 189 10.54 7.99 7.27
C VAL A 189 11.07 6.77 8.00
N GLY A 190 11.33 5.68 7.26
CA GLY A 190 11.92 4.45 7.79
C GLY A 190 10.91 3.38 8.21
N ASP A 191 9.65 3.50 7.81
CA ASP A 191 8.56 2.56 8.10
C ASP A 191 8.88 1.11 7.67
N GLY A 192 9.50 0.92 6.50
CA GLY A 192 9.91 -0.40 6.01
C GLY A 192 11.13 -1.03 6.71
N GLY A 193 11.76 -0.30 7.66
CA GLY A 193 13.00 -0.69 8.33
C GLY A 193 12.84 -1.08 9.80
N THR A 194 11.62 -1.25 10.29
CA THR A 194 11.37 -1.51 11.70
C THR A 194 11.94 -2.84 12.17
N TRP A 195 12.38 -2.89 13.42
CA TRP A 195 12.91 -4.08 14.05
C TRP A 195 11.89 -5.23 13.99
N GLN A 196 12.34 -6.38 13.49
CA GLN A 196 11.53 -7.57 13.20
C GLN A 196 10.34 -7.35 12.25
N GLY A 197 10.30 -6.24 11.52
CA GLY A 197 9.15 -5.87 10.70
C GLY A 197 7.89 -5.64 11.52
N MET A 198 8.00 -5.16 12.76
CA MET A 198 6.82 -4.79 13.54
C MET A 198 6.25 -3.48 13.00
N ASP A 199 4.98 -3.48 12.66
CA ASP A 199 4.29 -2.28 12.22
C ASP A 199 4.36 -1.18 13.29
N GLN A 200 4.53 0.07 12.85
CA GLN A 200 4.69 1.25 13.72
C GLN A 200 5.91 1.20 14.67
N GLY A 201 6.78 0.19 14.48
CA GLY A 201 7.95 -0.21 15.28
C GLY A 201 9.07 0.81 15.48
N GLU A 202 10.23 0.30 15.90
CA GLU A 202 11.47 1.05 16.04
C GLU A 202 12.41 0.73 14.87
N THR A 203 12.87 1.74 14.15
CA THR A 203 13.87 1.62 13.09
C THR A 203 15.23 2.03 13.64
N THR A 204 16.06 1.04 13.97
CA THR A 204 17.39 1.26 14.54
C THR A 204 18.47 1.17 13.46
N LEU A 205 18.88 2.32 12.92
CA LEU A 205 19.87 2.41 11.84
C LEU A 205 20.77 3.65 12.04
N PRO A 206 22.05 3.60 11.62
CA PRO A 206 22.86 4.80 11.51
C PRO A 206 22.28 5.75 10.45
N TRP A 207 22.65 7.03 10.52
CA TRP A 207 22.14 8.06 9.63
C TRP A 207 22.35 7.72 8.15
N GLU A 208 23.54 7.20 7.80
CA GLU A 208 23.91 6.88 6.43
C GLU A 208 23.00 5.81 5.82
N ASP A 209 22.60 4.82 6.62
CA ASP A 209 21.72 3.74 6.16
C ASP A 209 20.27 4.22 6.05
N LEU A 210 19.80 5.06 6.99
CA LEU A 210 18.48 5.69 6.89
C LEU A 210 18.42 6.59 5.65
N GLU A 211 19.46 7.39 5.41
CA GLU A 211 19.55 8.31 4.28
C GLU A 211 19.54 7.55 2.95
N ALA A 212 20.43 6.56 2.81
CA ALA A 212 20.58 5.79 1.58
C ALA A 212 19.39 4.87 1.27
N THR A 213 18.73 4.31 2.30
CA THR A 213 17.70 3.28 2.10
C THR A 213 16.30 3.87 2.15
N HIS A 214 16.00 4.69 3.15
CA HIS A 214 14.62 5.08 3.45
C HIS A 214 14.29 6.53 3.09
N ILE A 215 15.29 7.44 3.05
CA ILE A 215 15.08 8.83 2.65
C ILE A 215 15.29 9.03 1.15
N ALA A 216 16.32 8.40 0.56
CA ALA A 216 16.65 8.55 -0.87
C ALA A 216 15.46 8.35 -1.83
N PRO A 217 14.52 7.41 -1.60
CA PRO A 217 13.36 7.24 -2.46
C PRO A 217 12.44 8.46 -2.57
N TYR A 218 12.46 9.36 -1.60
CA TYR A 218 11.62 10.56 -1.61
C TYR A 218 12.16 11.66 -2.53
N PHE A 219 13.47 11.70 -2.82
CA PHE A 219 14.06 12.83 -3.54
C PHE A 219 13.41 13.09 -4.90
N PRO A 220 13.21 12.08 -5.78
CA PRO A 220 12.61 12.35 -7.09
C PRO A 220 11.15 12.86 -6.99
N SER A 221 10.37 12.36 -6.04
CA SER A 221 8.99 12.82 -5.82
C SER A 221 8.93 14.25 -5.26
N LEU A 222 9.89 14.61 -4.40
CA LEU A 222 10.04 15.98 -3.91
C LEU A 222 10.44 16.94 -5.04
N GLU A 223 11.37 16.54 -5.91
CA GLU A 223 11.79 17.31 -7.09
C GLU A 223 10.66 17.52 -8.10
N GLN A 224 9.78 16.53 -8.27
CA GLN A 224 8.56 16.64 -9.09
C GLN A 224 7.46 17.49 -8.43
N GLY A 225 7.66 17.96 -7.21
CA GLY A 225 6.73 18.83 -6.51
C GLY A 225 5.51 18.10 -5.97
N VAL A 226 5.70 16.91 -5.38
CA VAL A 226 4.64 16.27 -4.56
C VAL A 226 4.06 17.29 -3.58
N MET A 227 2.74 17.34 -3.45
CA MET A 227 2.07 18.39 -2.68
C MET A 227 1.90 18.06 -1.19
N SER A 228 2.05 16.80 -0.79
CA SER A 228 1.98 16.36 0.60
C SER A 228 2.98 15.24 0.92
N VAL A 229 3.42 15.20 2.17
CA VAL A 229 4.20 14.11 2.79
C VAL A 229 3.50 13.70 4.07
N MET A 230 3.22 12.41 4.23
CA MET A 230 2.66 11.86 5.48
C MET A 230 3.79 11.31 6.37
N VAL A 231 3.80 11.68 7.64
CA VAL A 231 4.82 11.26 8.61
C VAL A 231 4.47 9.90 9.21
N SER A 232 5.48 9.04 9.34
CA SER A 232 5.35 7.66 9.83
C SER A 232 5.13 7.54 11.32
N PHE A 233 4.38 6.51 11.73
CA PHE A 233 4.25 6.10 13.14
C PHE A 233 5.55 5.59 13.77
N ASN A 234 6.51 5.09 12.97
CA ASN A 234 7.71 4.46 13.52
C ASN A 234 8.57 5.45 14.32
N SER A 235 9.43 4.89 15.16
CA SER A 235 10.54 5.63 15.76
C SER A 235 11.81 5.45 14.92
N TRP A 236 12.72 6.41 14.99
CA TRP A 236 14.11 6.24 14.53
C TRP A 236 15.06 6.50 15.70
N ASN A 237 15.86 5.49 16.04
CA ASN A 237 16.78 5.49 17.17
C ASN A 237 16.17 5.98 18.49
N GLY A 238 14.93 5.57 18.77
CA GLY A 238 14.20 5.86 20.01
C GLY A 238 13.24 7.05 19.95
N ASP A 239 13.35 7.91 18.94
CA ASP A 239 12.49 9.10 18.80
C ASP A 239 11.41 8.89 17.75
N LYS A 240 10.15 9.14 18.12
CA LYS A 240 8.99 9.02 17.22
C LYS A 240 9.08 10.03 16.07
N CYS A 241 8.86 9.57 14.83
CA CYS A 241 8.93 10.42 13.64
C CYS A 241 7.99 11.63 13.70
N HIS A 242 6.75 11.49 14.19
CA HIS A 242 5.79 12.61 14.38
C HIS A 242 6.30 13.75 15.27
N GLY A 243 7.26 13.47 16.17
CA GLY A 243 7.87 14.46 17.06
C GLY A 243 9.30 14.86 16.65
N HIS A 244 9.81 14.36 15.52
CA HIS A 244 11.23 14.45 15.19
C HIS A 244 11.56 15.72 14.40
N ARG A 245 11.89 16.81 15.12
CA ARG A 245 12.19 18.13 14.50
C ARG A 245 13.28 18.08 13.43
N PHE A 246 14.34 17.32 13.65
CA PHE A 246 15.41 17.20 12.65
C PHE A 246 14.92 16.56 11.33
N LEU A 247 14.16 15.46 11.38
CA LEU A 247 13.64 14.79 10.18
C LEU A 247 12.57 15.64 9.46
N ILE A 248 11.68 16.32 10.20
CA ILE A 248 10.57 17.06 9.61
C ILE A 248 10.98 18.49 9.21
N THR A 249 11.55 19.26 10.13
CA THR A 249 11.85 20.67 9.88
C THR A 249 13.21 20.84 9.22
N GLU A 250 14.28 20.41 9.89
CA GLU A 250 15.65 20.72 9.45
C GLU A 250 16.00 20.00 8.13
N LEU A 251 15.56 18.76 7.98
CA LEU A 251 15.78 17.96 6.80
C LEU A 251 14.72 18.22 5.72
N LEU A 252 13.48 17.77 5.94
CA LEU A 252 12.46 17.78 4.89
C LEU A 252 12.11 19.21 4.44
N LYS A 253 11.81 20.11 5.37
CA LYS A 253 11.37 21.48 5.03
C LYS A 253 12.52 22.40 4.66
N GLU A 254 13.61 22.41 5.44
CA GLU A 254 14.70 23.38 5.28
C GLU A 254 15.76 22.89 4.29
N LYS A 255 16.38 21.72 4.52
CA LYS A 255 17.45 21.20 3.66
C LYS A 255 16.96 20.73 2.30
N LEU A 256 15.85 19.99 2.24
CA LEU A 256 15.26 19.48 1.00
C LEU A 256 14.29 20.48 0.34
N GLY A 257 13.95 21.57 1.04
CA GLY A 257 13.12 22.64 0.49
C GLY A 257 11.66 22.27 0.27
N PHE A 258 11.15 21.21 0.91
CA PHE A 258 9.75 20.82 0.77
C PHE A 258 8.83 21.95 1.23
N ASP A 259 7.92 22.39 0.36
CA ASP A 259 7.08 23.57 0.57
C ASP A 259 5.57 23.28 0.62
N GLY A 260 5.19 22.00 0.54
CA GLY A 260 3.82 21.48 0.66
C GLY A 260 3.42 21.14 2.10
N ILE A 261 2.37 20.31 2.24
CA ILE A 261 1.76 19.92 3.53
C ILE A 261 2.50 18.72 4.13
N VAL A 262 3.04 18.89 5.34
CA VAL A 262 3.44 17.75 6.19
C VAL A 262 2.26 17.31 7.05
N LEU A 263 1.73 16.13 6.76
CA LEU A 263 0.53 15.54 7.36
C LEU A 263 0.92 14.48 8.41
N SER A 264 0.23 14.44 9.55
CA SER A 264 0.32 13.28 10.46
C SER A 264 -0.40 12.07 9.88
N ASP A 265 0.10 10.86 10.14
CA ASP A 265 -0.74 9.67 10.08
C ASP A 265 -1.89 9.71 11.11
N TRP A 266 -2.83 8.75 11.01
CA TRP A 266 -4.06 8.64 11.80
C TRP A 266 -3.80 8.62 13.30
N ASP A 267 -4.22 9.68 14.01
CA ASP A 267 -3.98 9.86 15.46
C ASP A 267 -2.50 9.68 15.85
N GLY A 268 -1.55 9.82 14.92
CA GLY A 268 -0.15 9.48 15.16
C GLY A 268 0.54 10.32 16.23
N ILE A 269 -0.01 11.50 16.53
CA ILE A 269 0.50 12.35 17.61
C ILE A 269 0.21 11.78 18.99
N ASP A 270 -0.82 10.94 19.16
CA ASP A 270 -1.23 10.38 20.44
C ASP A 270 -0.14 9.49 21.06
N TYR A 271 0.81 9.03 20.24
CA TYR A 271 1.97 8.24 20.65
C TYR A 271 3.17 9.05 21.17
N LEU A 272 3.10 10.38 21.17
CA LEU A 272 4.23 11.23 21.56
C LEU A 272 4.31 11.51 23.07
N ASP A 273 3.17 11.51 23.76
CA ASP A 273 3.08 11.78 25.20
C ASP A 273 1.72 11.33 25.75
N GLU A 274 1.68 10.94 27.03
CA GLU A 274 0.41 10.65 27.72
C GLU A 274 -0.38 11.94 28.00
N ASP A 275 0.30 13.08 28.17
CA ASP A 275 -0.34 14.39 28.20
C ASP A 275 -0.61 14.89 26.77
N TYR A 276 -1.89 14.96 26.40
CA TYR A 276 -2.28 15.32 25.04
C TYR A 276 -1.82 16.73 24.63
N GLY A 277 -1.75 17.68 25.58
CA GLY A 277 -1.20 19.01 25.33
C GLY A 277 0.29 18.97 24.98
N ALA A 278 1.06 18.14 25.68
CA ALA A 278 2.47 17.88 25.39
C ALA A 278 2.66 17.17 24.04
N ALA A 279 1.79 16.21 23.71
CA ALA A 279 1.81 15.53 22.40
C ALA A 279 1.58 16.53 21.24
N ILE A 280 0.58 17.41 21.36
CA ILE A 280 0.32 18.50 20.40
C ILE A 280 1.52 19.44 20.32
N ARG A 281 2.06 19.90 21.45
CA ARG A 281 3.23 20.79 21.47
C ARG A 281 4.44 20.16 20.77
N LYS A 282 4.75 18.89 21.05
CA LYS A 282 5.89 18.18 20.45
C LYS A 282 5.73 18.08 18.94
N SER A 283 4.58 17.63 18.46
CA SER A 283 4.32 17.43 17.04
C SER A 283 4.26 18.73 16.23
N VAL A 284 3.60 19.76 16.75
CA VAL A 284 3.53 21.09 16.10
C VAL A 284 4.93 21.72 16.02
N ASN A 285 5.71 21.68 17.10
CA ASN A 285 7.06 22.25 17.12
C ASN A 285 8.08 21.40 16.35
N ALA A 286 7.81 20.11 16.14
CA ALA A 286 8.58 19.27 15.23
C ALA A 286 8.39 19.68 13.76
N GLY A 287 7.21 20.23 13.44
CA GLY A 287 6.93 20.86 12.15
C GLY A 287 5.78 20.21 11.38
N LEU A 288 4.88 19.45 12.00
CA LEU A 288 3.65 19.03 11.32
C LEU A 288 2.79 20.25 10.94
N ASP A 289 2.12 20.18 9.78
CA ASP A 289 1.28 21.25 9.25
C ASP A 289 -0.21 20.93 9.39
N MET A 290 -0.58 19.67 9.15
CA MET A 290 -1.96 19.18 9.26
C MET A 290 -2.00 17.90 10.09
N PHE A 291 -3.05 17.77 10.91
CA PHE A 291 -3.20 16.70 11.90
C PHE A 291 -4.44 15.89 11.56
N MET A 292 -4.22 14.61 11.22
CA MET A 292 -5.26 13.61 11.05
C MET A 292 -5.72 13.13 12.42
N ILE A 293 -6.83 13.68 12.90
CA ILE A 293 -7.42 13.36 14.21
C ILE A 293 -8.78 12.72 13.99
N SER A 294 -8.93 11.47 14.40
CA SER A 294 -10.10 10.65 14.05
C SER A 294 -11.37 11.15 14.73
N GLU A 295 -11.49 10.99 16.05
CA GLU A 295 -12.71 11.25 16.82
C GLU A 295 -12.61 12.49 17.71
N ARG A 296 -11.46 12.70 18.38
CA ARG A 296 -11.27 13.74 19.39
C ARG A 296 -10.87 15.11 18.83
N TRP A 297 -11.17 15.39 17.57
CA TRP A 297 -10.71 16.58 16.85
C TRP A 297 -11.18 17.90 17.47
N LYS A 298 -12.35 17.94 18.15
CA LYS A 298 -12.81 19.12 18.91
C LYS A 298 -11.90 19.40 20.11
N GLU A 299 -11.56 18.35 20.87
CA GLU A 299 -10.65 18.43 22.00
C GLU A 299 -9.25 18.84 21.55
N PHE A 300 -8.79 18.34 20.39
CA PHE A 300 -7.55 18.75 19.75
C PHE A 300 -7.53 20.26 19.51
N ILE A 301 -8.55 20.84 18.88
CA ILE A 301 -8.63 22.28 18.61
C ILE A 301 -8.54 23.09 19.90
N ASP A 302 -9.35 22.74 20.91
CA ASP A 302 -9.39 23.47 22.19
C ASP A 302 -8.06 23.37 22.96
N THR A 303 -7.46 22.18 22.98
CA THR A 303 -6.17 21.93 23.65
C THR A 303 -5.03 22.64 22.93
N PHE A 304 -5.05 22.64 21.59
CA PHE A 304 -4.05 23.30 20.78
C PHE A 304 -4.12 24.83 20.93
N GLU A 305 -5.32 25.41 20.93
CA GLU A 305 -5.51 26.84 21.19
C GLU A 305 -4.90 27.25 22.54
N ARG A 306 -5.15 26.44 23.58
CA ARG A 306 -4.54 26.65 24.90
C ARG A 306 -3.01 26.59 24.85
N GLN A 307 -2.41 25.62 24.15
CA GLN A 307 -0.95 25.54 24.01
C GLN A 307 -0.35 26.79 23.35
N VAL A 308 -1.05 27.41 22.39
CA VAL A 308 -0.60 28.67 21.78
C VAL A 308 -0.75 29.84 22.75
N LEU A 309 -1.90 29.98 23.42
CA LEU A 309 -2.16 31.07 24.36
C LEU A 309 -1.25 31.05 25.59
N GLU A 310 -0.81 29.86 26.01
CA GLU A 310 0.17 29.67 27.10
C GLU A 310 1.62 29.90 26.65
N GLY A 311 1.87 30.17 25.37
CA GLY A 311 3.20 30.44 24.81
C GLY A 311 4.05 29.17 24.59
N HIS A 312 3.44 28.00 24.61
CA HIS A 312 4.11 26.73 24.35
C HIS A 312 4.32 26.43 22.85
N VAL A 313 3.51 27.06 22.00
CA VAL A 313 3.64 27.03 20.54
C VAL A 313 3.63 28.47 20.03
N ASP A 314 4.64 28.84 19.25
CA ASP A 314 4.74 30.17 18.65
C ASP A 314 3.72 30.35 17.51
N ILE A 315 3.06 31.51 17.44
CA ILE A 315 2.15 31.85 16.34
C ILE A 315 2.85 31.78 14.98
N ALA A 316 4.17 32.04 14.91
CA ALA A 316 4.93 31.90 13.68
C ALA A 316 4.96 30.46 13.15
N ARG A 317 4.92 29.45 14.03
CA ARG A 317 4.84 28.03 13.66
C ARG A 317 3.46 27.68 13.07
N ILE A 318 2.41 28.27 13.63
CA ILE A 318 1.04 28.17 13.11
C ILE A 318 0.95 28.83 11.74
N ASP A 319 1.53 30.02 11.59
CA ASP A 319 1.53 30.75 10.32
C ASP A 319 2.31 30.01 9.22
N ASP A 320 3.43 29.34 9.53
CA ASP A 320 4.11 28.48 8.56
C ASP A 320 3.23 27.29 8.13
N ALA A 321 2.59 26.61 9.08
CA ALA A 321 1.72 25.48 8.78
C ALA A 321 0.53 25.86 7.90
N VAL A 322 -0.20 26.91 8.29
CA VAL A 322 -1.34 27.40 7.51
C VAL A 322 -0.90 27.95 6.16
N ARG A 323 0.27 28.62 6.08
CA ARG A 323 0.83 29.06 4.79
C ARG A 323 1.03 27.89 3.83
N ARG A 324 1.58 26.76 4.31
CA ARG A 324 1.79 25.54 3.51
C ARG A 324 0.48 24.92 3.05
N ILE A 325 -0.52 24.83 3.94
CA ILE A 325 -1.85 24.33 3.62
C ILE A 325 -2.53 25.18 2.54
N LEU A 326 -2.56 26.50 2.73
CA LEU A 326 -3.18 27.43 1.79
C LEU A 326 -2.40 27.50 0.47
N ARG A 327 -1.07 27.40 0.51
CA ARG A 327 -0.23 27.31 -0.70
C ARG A 327 -0.58 26.06 -1.50
N THR A 328 -0.72 24.90 -0.86
CA THR A 328 -1.12 23.67 -1.55
C THR A 328 -2.51 23.81 -2.16
N LYS A 329 -3.50 24.35 -1.42
CA LYS A 329 -4.85 24.61 -1.95
C LYS A 329 -4.85 25.57 -3.15
N LEU A 330 -4.01 26.62 -3.12
CA LEU A 330 -3.81 27.55 -4.23
C LEU A 330 -3.09 26.90 -5.42
N ARG A 331 -2.02 26.14 -5.17
CA ARG A 331 -1.23 25.44 -6.19
C ARG A 331 -2.09 24.42 -6.93
N TYR A 332 -2.95 23.72 -6.20
CA TYR A 332 -3.94 22.79 -6.74
C TYR A 332 -5.04 23.49 -7.55
N GLY A 333 -5.31 24.77 -7.27
CA GLY A 333 -6.36 25.56 -7.94
C GLY A 333 -7.74 25.44 -7.28
N LEU A 334 -7.80 24.95 -6.03
CA LEU A 334 -9.06 24.65 -5.32
C LEU A 334 -10.03 25.84 -5.24
N PHE A 335 -9.49 27.05 -5.13
CA PHE A 335 -10.25 28.30 -5.00
C PHE A 335 -10.95 28.72 -6.30
N ASP A 336 -10.45 28.29 -7.45
CA ASP A 336 -11.00 28.64 -8.76
C ASP A 336 -11.96 27.56 -9.29
N MET A 337 -12.04 26.42 -8.60
CA MET A 337 -12.90 25.31 -8.99
C MET A 337 -14.38 25.60 -8.68
N PRO A 338 -15.32 25.15 -9.52
CA PRO A 338 -16.72 25.11 -9.13
C PRO A 338 -16.92 24.15 -7.96
N ARG A 339 -18.11 24.23 -7.32
CA ARG A 339 -18.52 23.26 -6.30
C ARG A 339 -18.32 21.81 -6.80
N PRO A 340 -17.97 20.85 -5.93
CA PRO A 340 -17.66 19.47 -6.30
C PRO A 340 -18.63 18.87 -7.30
N ALA A 341 -19.94 19.00 -7.11
CA ALA A 341 -20.95 18.43 -8.01
C ALA A 341 -20.92 18.97 -9.46
N ASN A 342 -20.24 20.09 -9.72
CA ASN A 342 -20.17 20.77 -11.01
C ASN A 342 -18.76 20.78 -11.63
N ARG A 343 -17.80 20.04 -11.05
CA ARG A 343 -16.44 19.98 -11.58
C ARG A 343 -16.36 19.13 -12.86
N PRO A 344 -15.40 19.40 -13.76
CA PRO A 344 -15.16 18.54 -14.92
C PRO A 344 -14.86 17.09 -14.49
N GLY A 345 -15.41 16.11 -15.21
CA GLY A 345 -15.15 14.69 -14.96
C GLY A 345 -16.01 14.03 -13.86
N ILE A 346 -16.80 14.81 -13.12
CA ILE A 346 -17.73 14.30 -12.10
C ILE A 346 -18.75 13.35 -12.72
N GLY A 347 -18.94 12.18 -12.11
CA GLY A 347 -19.85 11.15 -12.62
C GLY A 347 -19.49 10.70 -14.04
N SER A 348 -18.23 10.88 -14.48
CA SER A 348 -17.78 10.49 -15.81
C SER A 348 -17.96 8.99 -16.02
N ARG A 349 -18.17 8.61 -17.29
CA ARG A 349 -18.12 7.21 -17.74
C ARG A 349 -16.74 6.58 -17.61
N ASP A 350 -15.72 7.37 -17.25
CA ASP A 350 -14.37 6.91 -17.00
C ASP A 350 -14.24 6.14 -15.67
N PHE A 351 -15.21 6.28 -14.75
CA PHE A 351 -15.24 5.47 -13.53
C PHE A 351 -15.40 3.98 -13.85
N ALA A 352 -14.47 3.15 -13.36
CA ALA A 352 -14.44 1.70 -13.55
C ALA A 352 -14.67 1.28 -15.01
N CYS A 353 -14.13 2.08 -15.95
CA CYS A 353 -14.35 1.86 -17.38
C CYS A 353 -13.57 0.63 -17.89
N ALA A 354 -13.97 0.11 -19.05
CA ALA A 354 -13.34 -1.07 -19.63
C ALA A 354 -11.82 -0.87 -19.90
N ALA A 355 -11.39 0.35 -20.19
CA ALA A 355 -9.98 0.66 -20.41
C ALA A 355 -9.16 0.57 -19.12
N HIS A 356 -9.68 1.06 -17.99
CA HIS A 356 -9.01 0.93 -16.69
C HIS A 356 -8.93 -0.54 -16.26
N ARG A 357 -10.00 -1.31 -16.47
CA ARG A 357 -9.99 -2.75 -16.19
C ARG A 357 -9.00 -3.52 -17.08
N GLU A 358 -8.91 -3.19 -18.37
CA GLU A 358 -7.88 -3.81 -19.22
C GLU A 358 -6.46 -3.40 -18.80
N LEU A 359 -6.27 -2.16 -18.31
CA LEU A 359 -5.00 -1.74 -17.71
C LEU A 359 -4.69 -2.53 -16.44
N ALA A 360 -5.65 -2.72 -15.53
CA ALA A 360 -5.46 -3.53 -14.33
C ALA A 360 -5.15 -4.99 -14.68
N ARG A 361 -5.81 -5.54 -15.70
CA ARG A 361 -5.50 -6.86 -16.25
C ARG A 361 -4.08 -6.93 -16.83
N ARG A 362 -3.63 -5.88 -17.52
CA ARG A 362 -2.24 -5.77 -18.02
C ARG A 362 -1.24 -5.72 -16.88
N ALA A 363 -1.51 -4.93 -15.84
CA ALA A 363 -0.67 -4.87 -14.66
C ALA A 363 -0.61 -6.24 -13.96
N ALA A 364 -1.75 -6.92 -13.83
CA ALA A 364 -1.81 -8.28 -13.28
C ALA A 364 -1.01 -9.28 -14.13
N ARG A 365 -1.01 -9.19 -15.46
CA ARG A 365 -0.13 -10.00 -16.33
C ARG A 365 1.35 -9.74 -16.04
N GLN A 366 1.75 -8.47 -16.01
CA GLN A 366 3.15 -8.07 -15.92
C GLN A 366 3.75 -8.27 -14.52
N SER A 367 2.91 -8.36 -13.48
CA SER A 367 3.34 -8.63 -12.09
C SER A 367 3.67 -10.10 -11.82
N GLN A 368 3.27 -11.03 -12.68
CA GLN A 368 3.45 -12.46 -12.44
C GLN A 368 4.93 -12.86 -12.51
N VAL A 369 5.44 -13.51 -11.44
CA VAL A 369 6.81 -14.02 -11.39
C VAL A 369 6.81 -15.54 -11.36
N LEU A 370 7.37 -16.16 -12.40
CA LEU A 370 7.55 -17.60 -12.48
C LEU A 370 8.83 -18.01 -11.73
N LEU A 371 8.67 -18.76 -10.64
CA LEU A 371 9.79 -19.22 -9.79
C LEU A 371 10.28 -20.62 -10.17
N LYS A 372 9.36 -21.46 -10.64
CA LYS A 372 9.65 -22.85 -11.02
C LYS A 372 8.82 -23.25 -12.23
N ASN A 373 9.42 -23.95 -13.18
CA ASN A 373 8.70 -24.57 -14.31
C ASN A 373 9.39 -25.86 -14.78
N GLU A 374 9.16 -26.95 -14.06
CA GLU A 374 9.68 -28.26 -14.42
C GLU A 374 8.80 -28.95 -15.47
N ARG A 375 9.42 -29.83 -16.28
CA ARG A 375 8.75 -30.67 -17.27
C ARG A 375 7.84 -29.90 -18.26
N LYS A 376 8.07 -28.59 -18.42
CA LYS A 376 7.24 -27.69 -19.22
C LYS A 376 5.76 -27.75 -18.81
N ALA A 377 5.49 -27.73 -17.51
CA ALA A 377 4.13 -27.67 -16.96
C ALA A 377 3.39 -26.40 -17.41
N LEU A 378 4.11 -25.29 -17.56
CA LEU A 378 3.65 -24.06 -18.21
C LEU A 378 4.34 -23.85 -19.57
N PRO A 379 3.65 -23.27 -20.56
CA PRO A 379 2.26 -22.79 -20.51
C PRO A 379 1.21 -23.92 -20.59
N LEU A 380 0.05 -23.69 -19.97
CA LEU A 380 -1.12 -24.56 -20.05
C LEU A 380 -1.71 -24.55 -21.47
N LYS A 381 -2.33 -25.66 -21.88
CA LYS A 381 -2.96 -25.81 -23.19
C LYS A 381 -4.48 -25.74 -23.06
N ARG A 382 -5.12 -24.92 -23.90
CA ARG A 382 -6.59 -24.73 -23.95
C ARG A 382 -7.42 -26.01 -24.05
N GLY A 383 -6.85 -27.08 -24.60
CA GLY A 383 -7.51 -28.38 -24.75
C GLY A 383 -7.33 -29.37 -23.59
N GLN A 384 -6.46 -29.06 -22.62
CA GLN A 384 -6.24 -29.90 -21.43
C GLN A 384 -7.49 -29.94 -20.56
N ARG A 385 -7.68 -31.07 -19.86
CA ARG A 385 -8.64 -31.17 -18.76
C ARG A 385 -7.96 -30.65 -17.50
N ILE A 386 -8.30 -29.43 -17.09
CA ILE A 386 -7.60 -28.71 -16.01
C ILE A 386 -8.47 -28.77 -14.76
N LEU A 387 -7.95 -29.31 -13.66
CA LEU A 387 -8.56 -29.11 -12.35
C LEU A 387 -8.08 -27.78 -11.78
N VAL A 388 -8.98 -26.95 -11.27
CA VAL A 388 -8.62 -25.75 -10.51
C VAL A 388 -9.05 -25.93 -9.06
N ALA A 389 -8.14 -25.73 -8.11
CA ALA A 389 -8.38 -25.93 -6.69
C ALA A 389 -7.63 -24.87 -5.85
N GLY A 390 -7.71 -24.98 -4.52
CA GLY A 390 -7.11 -24.06 -3.56
C GLY A 390 -8.07 -22.94 -3.13
N LYS A 391 -7.98 -22.53 -1.86
CA LYS A 391 -8.91 -21.58 -1.24
C LYS A 391 -8.97 -20.21 -1.92
N ASN A 392 -7.94 -19.85 -2.68
CA ASN A 392 -7.84 -18.55 -3.35
C ASN A 392 -8.26 -18.59 -4.83
N ALA A 393 -8.68 -19.75 -5.36
CA ALA A 393 -9.00 -19.91 -6.78
C ALA A 393 -10.21 -19.09 -7.23
N HIS A 394 -11.25 -19.02 -6.39
CA HIS A 394 -12.50 -18.33 -6.71
C HIS A 394 -12.91 -17.35 -5.60
N ASN A 395 -11.97 -16.48 -5.22
CA ASN A 395 -12.18 -15.48 -4.16
C ASN A 395 -11.54 -14.13 -4.55
N LEU A 396 -12.37 -13.17 -4.99
CA LEU A 396 -11.96 -11.83 -5.38
C LEU A 396 -11.32 -11.07 -4.22
N GLY A 397 -11.91 -11.16 -3.03
CA GLY A 397 -11.39 -10.53 -1.83
C GLY A 397 -9.95 -10.94 -1.54
N HIS A 398 -9.65 -12.24 -1.59
CA HIS A 398 -8.30 -12.74 -1.34
C HIS A 398 -7.27 -12.27 -2.39
N GLN A 399 -7.62 -12.27 -3.69
CA GLN A 399 -6.69 -11.78 -4.73
C GLN A 399 -6.52 -10.25 -4.74
N CYS A 400 -7.43 -9.50 -4.12
CA CYS A 400 -7.29 -8.04 -3.95
C CYS A 400 -6.51 -7.66 -2.69
N GLY A 401 -6.66 -8.41 -1.60
CA GLY A 401 -5.96 -8.14 -0.33
C GLY A 401 -6.57 -7.00 0.48
N GLY A 402 -5.78 -6.42 1.39
CA GLY A 402 -6.18 -5.28 2.22
C GLY A 402 -6.44 -4.02 1.40
N TRP A 403 -7.01 -3.00 2.04
CA TRP A 403 -7.38 -1.72 1.42
C TRP A 403 -8.38 -1.82 0.24
N THR A 404 -9.15 -2.92 0.18
CA THR A 404 -10.17 -3.16 -0.85
C THR A 404 -11.55 -3.18 -0.21
N VAL A 405 -12.38 -2.18 -0.51
CA VAL A 405 -13.70 -1.87 0.06
C VAL A 405 -13.64 -1.57 1.56
N SER A 406 -13.07 -2.45 2.36
CA SER A 406 -12.79 -2.27 3.79
C SER A 406 -11.29 -2.19 4.07
N TRP A 407 -10.94 -1.73 5.27
CA TRP A 407 -9.55 -1.58 5.70
C TRP A 407 -8.75 -2.89 5.60
N GLN A 408 -9.22 -3.96 6.25
CA GLN A 408 -8.55 -5.26 6.23
C GLN A 408 -8.80 -6.05 4.94
N GLY A 409 -9.66 -5.56 4.04
CA GLY A 409 -10.10 -6.27 2.84
C GLY A 409 -11.27 -7.23 3.10
N GLU A 410 -11.76 -7.84 2.02
CA GLU A 410 -12.97 -8.65 2.02
C GLU A 410 -12.70 -10.14 1.79
N THR A 411 -13.63 -11.01 2.17
CA THR A 411 -13.64 -12.42 1.75
C THR A 411 -14.85 -12.68 0.88
N GLY A 412 -14.65 -13.33 -0.27
CA GLY A 412 -15.71 -13.66 -1.21
C GLY A 412 -15.75 -12.74 -2.44
N ASN A 413 -16.89 -12.76 -3.15
CA ASN A 413 -17.02 -12.18 -4.49
C ASN A 413 -18.11 -11.12 -4.62
N ASP A 414 -18.89 -10.85 -3.57
CA ASP A 414 -20.13 -10.08 -3.67
C ASP A 414 -19.93 -8.56 -3.66
N THR A 415 -18.83 -8.08 -3.06
CA THR A 415 -18.57 -6.66 -2.81
C THR A 415 -17.63 -6.02 -3.84
N ILE A 416 -16.82 -6.84 -4.51
CA ILE A 416 -15.80 -6.41 -5.47
C ILE A 416 -16.26 -6.76 -6.88
N ARG A 417 -16.15 -5.80 -7.80
CA ARG A 417 -16.41 -6.04 -9.22
C ARG A 417 -15.13 -6.51 -9.90
N GLY A 418 -15.10 -7.75 -10.37
CA GLY A 418 -13.92 -8.32 -11.01
C GLY A 418 -14.17 -9.66 -11.67
N GLU A 419 -13.07 -10.34 -11.98
CA GLU A 419 -13.03 -11.73 -12.44
C GLU A 419 -12.00 -12.49 -11.59
N THR A 420 -12.38 -13.63 -11.01
CA THR A 420 -11.42 -14.44 -10.24
C THR A 420 -10.42 -15.15 -11.14
N ILE A 421 -9.32 -15.64 -10.57
CA ILE A 421 -8.35 -16.48 -11.30
C ILE A 421 -9.05 -17.71 -11.92
N TRP A 422 -9.93 -18.40 -11.18
CA TRP A 422 -10.77 -19.48 -11.71
C TRP A 422 -11.60 -19.06 -12.92
N GLU A 423 -12.33 -17.94 -12.83
CA GLU A 423 -13.18 -17.47 -13.92
C GLU A 423 -12.35 -17.15 -15.17
N GLY A 424 -11.18 -16.54 -14.99
CA GLY A 424 -10.20 -16.31 -16.05
C GLY A 424 -9.71 -17.59 -16.72
N ILE A 425 -9.35 -18.61 -15.95
CA ILE A 425 -8.93 -19.93 -16.48
C ILE A 425 -10.10 -20.57 -17.24
N ARG A 426 -11.29 -20.62 -16.66
CA ARG A 426 -12.48 -21.20 -17.29
C ARG A 426 -12.84 -20.50 -18.61
N ALA A 427 -12.65 -19.19 -18.68
CA ALA A 427 -12.87 -18.43 -19.91
C ALA A 427 -11.91 -18.82 -21.05
N LEU A 428 -10.65 -19.14 -20.72
CA LEU A 428 -9.62 -19.50 -21.70
C LEU A 428 -9.56 -21.01 -21.99
N ALA A 429 -9.98 -21.84 -21.05
CA ALA A 429 -10.03 -23.30 -21.12
C ALA A 429 -11.40 -23.81 -20.66
N PRO A 430 -12.40 -23.91 -21.57
CA PRO A 430 -13.78 -24.27 -21.21
C PRO A 430 -13.99 -25.67 -20.62
N LYS A 431 -12.97 -26.53 -20.68
CA LYS A 431 -12.96 -27.87 -20.05
C LYS A 431 -12.36 -27.87 -18.64
N ALA A 432 -11.93 -26.71 -18.14
CA ALA A 432 -11.48 -26.60 -16.77
C ALA A 432 -12.65 -26.84 -15.81
N GLU A 433 -12.37 -27.51 -14.71
CA GLU A 433 -13.33 -27.82 -13.65
C GLU A 433 -12.82 -27.23 -12.34
N LEU A 434 -13.70 -26.63 -11.55
CA LEU A 434 -13.38 -26.16 -10.21
C LEU A 434 -13.63 -27.30 -9.23
N SER A 435 -12.64 -27.58 -8.38
CA SER A 435 -12.77 -28.55 -7.30
C SER A 435 -13.90 -28.15 -6.36
N GLU A 436 -14.88 -29.04 -6.14
CA GLU A 436 -16.10 -28.73 -5.37
C GLU A 436 -15.79 -28.24 -3.95
N GLY A 437 -14.82 -28.88 -3.28
CA GLY A 437 -14.36 -28.50 -1.93
C GLY A 437 -13.15 -27.56 -1.92
N LEU A 438 -12.63 -27.18 -3.09
CA LEU A 438 -11.35 -26.47 -3.28
C LEU A 438 -10.12 -27.20 -2.68
N ASP A 439 -10.25 -28.42 -2.17
CA ASP A 439 -9.20 -29.19 -1.50
C ASP A 439 -8.51 -30.20 -2.44
N GLY A 440 -8.96 -30.29 -3.70
CA GLY A 440 -8.41 -31.19 -4.71
C GLY A 440 -8.76 -32.66 -4.50
N SER A 441 -9.71 -32.98 -3.61
CA SER A 441 -10.12 -34.36 -3.31
C SER A 441 -10.76 -35.10 -4.50
N ASP A 442 -11.30 -34.35 -5.45
CA ASP A 442 -11.92 -34.81 -6.69
C ASP A 442 -10.93 -35.00 -7.86
N ALA A 443 -9.63 -34.86 -7.60
CA ALA A 443 -8.59 -35.10 -8.58
C ALA A 443 -8.55 -36.56 -9.05
N ASP A 444 -8.64 -36.71 -10.36
CA ASP A 444 -8.73 -38.00 -11.06
C ASP A 444 -7.92 -37.94 -12.37
N PRO A 445 -6.88 -38.78 -12.56
CA PRO A 445 -6.05 -38.79 -13.77
C PRO A 445 -6.80 -39.12 -15.06
N GLU A 446 -7.94 -39.81 -14.98
CA GLU A 446 -8.78 -40.06 -16.16
C GLU A 446 -9.49 -38.77 -16.60
N ARG A 447 -9.86 -37.92 -15.62
CA ARG A 447 -10.58 -36.67 -15.84
C ARG A 447 -9.67 -35.45 -15.97
N HIS A 448 -8.45 -35.47 -15.45
CA HIS A 448 -7.59 -34.28 -15.35
C HIS A 448 -6.17 -34.58 -15.84
N ASP A 449 -5.69 -33.76 -16.76
CA ASP A 449 -4.32 -33.84 -17.30
C ASP A 449 -3.32 -33.04 -16.43
N ILE A 450 -3.81 -32.01 -15.74
CA ILE A 450 -3.01 -31.05 -14.95
C ILE A 450 -3.93 -30.34 -13.95
N ALA A 451 -3.36 -29.83 -12.85
CA ALA A 451 -4.08 -29.00 -11.90
C ALA A 451 -3.42 -27.62 -11.71
N VAL A 452 -4.25 -26.60 -11.50
CA VAL A 452 -3.85 -25.28 -11.01
C VAL A 452 -4.37 -25.12 -9.59
N VAL A 453 -3.47 -24.95 -8.63
CA VAL A 453 -3.83 -24.79 -7.21
C VAL A 453 -3.49 -23.37 -6.77
N VAL A 454 -4.51 -22.59 -6.42
CA VAL A 454 -4.36 -21.19 -6.02
C VAL A 454 -4.43 -21.09 -4.50
N ILE A 455 -3.28 -20.81 -3.90
CA ILE A 455 -3.02 -20.85 -2.46
C ILE A 455 -2.66 -19.46 -1.91
N GLY A 456 -2.40 -19.36 -0.62
CA GLY A 456 -1.72 -18.19 -0.04
C GLY A 456 -2.46 -17.52 1.11
N GLU A 457 -2.18 -16.23 1.30
CA GLU A 457 -2.67 -15.46 2.44
C GLU A 457 -4.14 -15.04 2.26
N LYS A 458 -4.78 -14.69 3.38
CA LYS A 458 -6.03 -13.92 3.41
C LYS A 458 -5.69 -12.42 3.46
N PRO A 459 -6.66 -11.53 3.15
CA PRO A 459 -6.46 -10.09 3.27
C PRO A 459 -6.07 -9.65 4.69
N TYR A 460 -5.20 -8.64 4.75
CA TYR A 460 -4.78 -7.95 5.97
C TYR A 460 -4.26 -6.54 5.62
N ALA A 461 -4.22 -5.65 6.60
CA ALA A 461 -3.54 -4.35 6.50
C ALA A 461 -2.87 -3.98 7.83
N GLU A 462 -1.76 -3.26 7.77
CA GLU A 462 -1.03 -2.74 8.94
C GLU A 462 -0.63 -3.86 9.92
N GLY A 463 -0.56 -3.58 11.22
CA GLY A 463 -0.15 -4.54 12.25
C GLY A 463 -1.00 -5.81 12.36
N HIS A 464 -2.22 -5.86 11.79
CA HIS A 464 -2.99 -7.10 11.65
C HIS A 464 -2.35 -8.09 10.67
N GLY A 465 -1.54 -7.57 9.74
CA GLY A 465 -0.73 -8.35 8.83
C GLY A 465 0.62 -8.77 9.41
N ASP A 466 1.01 -8.33 10.60
CA ASP A 466 2.32 -8.68 11.13
C ASP A 466 2.44 -10.18 11.40
N ILE A 467 3.61 -10.74 11.12
CA ILE A 467 3.93 -12.13 11.45
C ILE A 467 4.89 -12.14 12.64
N ARG A 468 4.42 -12.55 13.82
CA ARG A 468 5.15 -12.46 15.09
C ARG A 468 4.94 -13.71 15.93
N PRO A 469 6.00 -14.30 16.52
CA PRO A 469 5.85 -15.51 17.34
C PRO A 469 5.16 -15.20 18.68
N GLY A 470 3.98 -15.80 18.90
CA GLY A 470 3.30 -15.88 20.20
C GLY A 470 2.55 -14.63 20.69
N ASP A 471 1.67 -14.85 21.67
CA ASP A 471 0.55 -14.00 22.10
C ASP A 471 0.96 -12.74 22.90
N HIS A 472 2.26 -12.45 23.02
CA HIS A 472 2.80 -11.52 24.04
C HIS A 472 3.89 -10.57 23.56
N VAL A 473 4.09 -10.39 22.25
CA VAL A 473 4.91 -9.27 21.77
C VAL A 473 4.07 -8.00 21.88
N PHE A 474 4.18 -7.33 23.03
CA PHE A 474 3.68 -5.96 23.18
C PHE A 474 4.39 -5.08 22.15
N VAL A 475 3.66 -4.60 21.16
CA VAL A 475 4.19 -3.62 20.19
C VAL A 475 4.28 -2.29 20.93
N GLU A 476 5.34 -2.07 21.71
CA GLU A 476 5.51 -0.80 22.47
C GLU A 476 5.42 0.43 21.55
N ALA A 477 5.70 0.23 20.26
CA ALA A 477 5.53 1.23 19.23
C ALA A 477 4.09 1.17 18.65
N GLY A 478 3.19 1.99 19.18
CA GLY A 478 1.77 2.02 18.75
C GLY A 478 0.78 1.52 19.81
N SER A 479 1.23 1.04 20.96
CA SER A 479 0.36 0.48 22.02
C SER A 479 0.18 1.37 23.26
N ARG A 480 0.49 2.66 23.21
CA ARG A 480 0.04 3.58 24.27
C ARG A 480 -0.90 4.62 23.68
N ILE A 481 -2.18 4.29 23.65
CA ILE A 481 -3.24 5.31 23.58
C ILE A 481 -3.71 5.49 25.02
N ASN A 482 -3.52 6.67 25.60
CA ASN A 482 -3.92 6.98 26.99
C ASN A 482 -3.38 5.99 28.05
N GLY A 483 -2.17 5.44 27.85
CA GLY A 483 -1.55 4.47 28.76
C GLY A 483 -2.13 3.05 28.71
N LEU A 484 -3.05 2.76 27.79
CA LEU A 484 -3.63 1.42 27.59
C LEU A 484 -2.88 0.67 26.49
N MET A 485 -2.32 -0.50 26.84
CA MET A 485 -1.81 -1.46 25.86
C MET A 485 -2.96 -2.03 25.03
N ASN A 486 -2.95 -1.75 23.73
CA ASN A 486 -3.84 -2.40 22.77
C ASN A 486 -3.06 -3.51 22.04
N PRO A 487 -3.14 -4.78 22.48
CA PRO A 487 -2.47 -5.88 21.80
C PRO A 487 -3.19 -6.13 20.46
N LEU A 488 -2.55 -5.80 19.35
CA LEU A 488 -2.98 -6.24 18.03
C LEU A 488 -2.56 -7.70 17.82
N GLU A 489 -3.54 -8.55 17.51
CA GLU A 489 -3.31 -9.95 17.16
C GLU A 489 -2.53 -10.01 15.84
N ALA A 490 -1.46 -10.80 15.83
CA ALA A 490 -0.65 -11.02 14.63
C ALA A 490 -1.41 -11.92 13.63
N TYR A 491 -1.15 -11.74 12.33
CA TYR A 491 -1.71 -12.60 11.28
C TYR A 491 -1.32 -14.07 11.50
N ALA A 492 -0.05 -14.30 11.86
CA ALA A 492 0.51 -15.63 12.08
C ALA A 492 1.76 -15.60 12.96
N GLY A 493 2.11 -16.76 13.51
CA GLY A 493 3.32 -16.97 14.32
C GLY A 493 4.63 -17.13 13.53
N THR A 494 4.54 -17.38 12.23
CA THR A 494 5.67 -17.83 11.39
C THR A 494 5.45 -17.49 9.91
N LEU A 495 6.54 -17.36 9.15
CA LEU A 495 6.52 -17.19 7.69
C LEU A 495 6.38 -18.51 6.93
N VAL A 496 6.48 -19.66 7.62
CA VAL A 496 6.36 -20.99 7.03
C VAL A 496 4.91 -21.22 6.62
N HIS A 497 4.66 -21.19 5.30
CA HIS A 497 3.31 -21.21 4.77
C HIS A 497 2.55 -22.49 5.15
N SER A 498 3.21 -23.65 5.08
CA SER A 498 2.62 -24.94 5.46
C SER A 498 2.21 -25.05 6.93
N GLU A 499 2.81 -24.26 7.81
CA GLU A 499 2.45 -24.21 9.24
C GLU A 499 1.22 -23.31 9.48
N VAL A 500 1.07 -22.23 8.69
CA VAL A 500 -0.03 -21.26 8.80
C VAL A 500 -1.27 -21.70 8.03
N HIS A 501 -1.06 -22.27 6.85
CA HIS A 501 -2.08 -22.72 5.91
C HIS A 501 -1.85 -24.18 5.50
N PRO A 502 -1.90 -25.14 6.45
CA PRO A 502 -1.65 -26.55 6.15
C PRO A 502 -2.63 -27.12 5.12
N GLU A 503 -3.81 -26.53 4.96
CA GLU A 503 -4.79 -26.89 3.95
C GLU A 503 -4.28 -26.71 2.51
N ASP A 504 -3.42 -25.72 2.26
CA ASP A 504 -2.89 -25.42 0.93
C ASP A 504 -1.91 -26.50 0.47
N LEU A 505 -0.96 -26.87 1.34
CA LEU A 505 -0.03 -27.96 1.08
C LEU A 505 -0.74 -29.31 0.98
N ALA A 506 -1.77 -29.53 1.82
CA ALA A 506 -2.59 -30.73 1.72
C ALA A 506 -3.29 -30.84 0.36
N CYS A 507 -3.84 -29.74 -0.15
CA CYS A 507 -4.45 -29.70 -1.49
C CYS A 507 -3.46 -30.07 -2.59
N ILE A 508 -2.26 -29.47 -2.59
CA ILE A 508 -1.19 -29.78 -3.54
C ILE A 508 -0.83 -31.28 -3.48
N ARG A 509 -0.62 -31.81 -2.27
CA ARG A 509 -0.22 -33.22 -2.06
C ARG A 509 -1.33 -34.20 -2.45
N ASN A 510 -2.59 -33.89 -2.17
CA ASN A 510 -3.74 -34.72 -2.55
C ASN A 510 -3.77 -34.95 -4.06
N ILE A 511 -3.55 -33.90 -4.84
CA ILE A 511 -3.54 -33.95 -6.29
C ILE A 511 -2.27 -34.64 -6.81
N ALA A 512 -1.10 -34.25 -6.30
CA ALA A 512 0.18 -34.83 -6.71
C ALA A 512 0.25 -36.33 -6.45
N ALA A 513 -0.35 -36.83 -5.36
CA ALA A 513 -0.43 -38.26 -5.02
C ALA A 513 -1.21 -39.08 -6.07
N ARG A 514 -2.05 -38.45 -6.90
CA ARG A 514 -2.74 -39.08 -8.03
C ARG A 514 -1.87 -39.14 -9.30
N GLY A 515 -0.67 -38.55 -9.28
CA GLY A 515 0.21 -38.48 -10.44
C GLY A 515 -0.13 -37.34 -11.41
N ILE A 516 -0.98 -36.39 -10.99
CA ILE A 516 -1.35 -35.21 -11.79
C ILE A 516 -0.32 -34.09 -11.52
N PRO A 517 0.30 -33.50 -12.56
CA PRO A 517 1.18 -32.34 -12.38
C PRO A 517 0.43 -31.16 -11.77
N VAL A 518 1.08 -30.46 -10.83
CA VAL A 518 0.50 -29.31 -10.13
C VAL A 518 1.22 -28.02 -10.50
N VAL A 519 0.47 -27.02 -10.96
CA VAL A 519 0.90 -25.62 -11.09
C VAL A 519 0.36 -24.87 -9.89
N THR A 520 1.23 -24.38 -9.02
CA THR A 520 0.84 -23.60 -7.84
C THR A 520 0.92 -22.12 -8.14
N VAL A 521 -0.15 -21.39 -7.80
CA VAL A 521 -0.24 -19.93 -7.88
C VAL A 521 -0.38 -19.40 -6.46
N LEU A 522 0.64 -18.70 -5.98
CA LEU A 522 0.66 -18.11 -4.65
C LEU A 522 0.13 -16.67 -4.68
N VAL A 523 -1.01 -16.44 -4.03
CA VAL A 523 -1.57 -15.11 -3.77
C VAL A 523 -1.11 -14.65 -2.38
N SER A 524 -0.24 -13.64 -2.32
CA SER A 524 0.38 -13.20 -1.06
C SER A 524 0.84 -11.75 -1.15
N GLY A 525 0.87 -11.05 -0.02
CA GLY A 525 1.38 -9.68 0.04
C GLY A 525 2.91 -9.59 0.12
N ARG A 526 3.61 -10.72 0.17
CA ARG A 526 5.04 -10.80 0.49
C ARG A 526 5.61 -12.18 0.16
N PRO A 527 6.95 -12.30 0.05
CA PRO A 527 7.59 -13.61 0.06
C PRO A 527 7.28 -14.36 1.37
N LEU A 528 7.00 -15.66 1.24
CA LEU A 528 6.79 -16.60 2.34
C LEU A 528 7.79 -17.75 2.24
N ILE A 529 8.00 -18.46 3.35
CA ILE A 529 8.80 -19.71 3.35
C ILE A 529 7.87 -20.82 2.82
N VAL A 530 8.12 -21.24 1.58
CA VAL A 530 7.26 -22.14 0.78
C VAL A 530 7.99 -23.39 0.28
N ASP A 531 9.05 -23.81 0.98
CA ASP A 531 9.92 -24.92 0.56
C ASP A 531 9.13 -26.20 0.23
N GLU A 532 8.12 -26.53 1.04
CA GLU A 532 7.32 -27.76 0.86
C GLU A 532 6.38 -27.67 -0.34
N GLU A 533 5.71 -26.54 -0.52
CA GLU A 533 4.81 -26.27 -1.64
C GLU A 533 5.62 -26.23 -2.93
N LEU A 534 6.76 -25.54 -2.93
CA LEU A 534 7.67 -25.43 -4.07
C LEU A 534 8.22 -26.81 -4.50
N ALA A 535 8.62 -27.64 -3.53
CA ALA A 535 9.07 -29.00 -3.79
C ALA A 535 7.94 -29.90 -4.35
N SER A 536 6.71 -29.69 -3.89
CA SER A 536 5.54 -30.49 -4.31
C SER A 536 4.91 -30.03 -5.63
N SER A 537 5.37 -28.91 -6.19
CA SER A 537 4.80 -28.30 -7.41
C SER A 537 5.65 -28.58 -8.65
N SER A 538 5.00 -28.79 -9.81
CA SER A 538 5.67 -28.86 -11.12
C SER A 538 6.00 -27.46 -11.65
N ALA A 539 5.15 -26.47 -11.40
CA ALA A 539 5.46 -25.06 -11.61
C ALA A 539 4.95 -24.22 -10.43
N PHE A 540 5.59 -23.09 -10.18
CA PHE A 540 5.26 -22.21 -9.06
C PHE A 540 5.32 -20.75 -9.50
N VAL A 541 4.22 -20.03 -9.30
CA VAL A 541 4.05 -18.63 -9.70
C VAL A 541 3.74 -17.79 -8.46
N ALA A 542 4.52 -16.75 -8.23
CA ALA A 542 4.15 -15.68 -7.31
C ALA A 542 3.22 -14.70 -8.05
N SER A 543 1.96 -14.65 -7.62
CA SER A 543 0.93 -13.78 -8.20
C SER A 543 0.71 -12.50 -7.39
N TRP A 544 1.38 -12.38 -6.24
CA TRP A 544 1.23 -11.26 -5.31
C TRP A 544 -0.25 -11.07 -4.90
N LEU A 545 -0.71 -9.82 -4.84
CA LEU A 545 -2.13 -9.45 -4.78
C LEU A 545 -2.50 -8.80 -6.12
N PRO A 546 -2.98 -9.57 -7.13
CA PRO A 546 -3.11 -9.09 -8.51
C PRO A 546 -4.30 -8.14 -8.75
N GLY A 547 -5.13 -7.87 -7.74
CA GLY A 547 -6.31 -7.01 -7.87
C GLY A 547 -7.51 -7.73 -8.48
N ALA A 548 -8.46 -6.98 -9.04
CA ALA A 548 -9.77 -7.52 -9.44
C ALA A 548 -9.77 -8.28 -10.78
N GLU A 549 -8.69 -8.21 -11.56
CA GLU A 549 -8.65 -8.71 -12.95
C GLU A 549 -7.88 -10.04 -13.06
N GLY A 550 -8.39 -11.08 -12.40
CA GLY A 550 -7.76 -12.41 -12.31
C GLY A 550 -7.54 -13.12 -13.65
N ARG A 551 -8.22 -12.69 -14.72
CA ARG A 551 -7.93 -13.13 -16.09
C ARG A 551 -6.52 -12.77 -16.55
N GLY A 552 -5.89 -11.73 -16.02
CA GLY A 552 -4.49 -11.42 -16.31
C GLY A 552 -3.56 -12.54 -15.87
N VAL A 553 -3.80 -13.13 -14.70
CA VAL A 553 -3.06 -14.31 -14.22
C VAL A 553 -3.27 -15.49 -15.17
N ALA A 554 -4.52 -15.78 -15.53
CA ALA A 554 -4.86 -16.89 -16.42
C ALA A 554 -4.20 -16.77 -17.80
N GLU A 555 -4.15 -15.58 -18.39
CA GLU A 555 -3.52 -15.34 -19.70
C GLU A 555 -2.03 -15.71 -19.72
N VAL A 556 -1.29 -15.41 -18.65
CA VAL A 556 0.12 -15.75 -18.55
C VAL A 556 0.30 -17.26 -18.32
N LEU A 557 -0.55 -17.88 -17.49
CA LEU A 557 -0.54 -19.34 -17.29
C LEU A 557 -0.82 -20.10 -18.59
N MET A 558 -1.72 -19.59 -19.43
CA MET A 558 -2.10 -20.19 -20.73
C MET A 558 -1.10 -19.88 -21.86
N GLY A 559 -0.11 -19.02 -21.62
CA GLY A 559 0.88 -18.60 -22.62
C GLY A 559 0.34 -17.63 -23.68
N ASP A 560 -0.78 -16.96 -23.41
CA ASP A 560 -1.25 -15.85 -24.25
C ASP A 560 -0.30 -14.65 -24.15
N TYR A 561 0.34 -14.51 -22.99
CA TYR A 561 1.41 -13.56 -22.72
C TYR A 561 2.57 -14.28 -22.00
N GLU A 562 3.79 -13.77 -22.19
CA GLU A 562 4.99 -14.29 -21.54
C GLU A 562 5.12 -13.78 -20.09
N PHE A 563 5.77 -14.56 -19.22
CA PHE A 563 6.16 -14.08 -17.89
C PHE A 563 7.26 -13.01 -18.01
N THR A 564 6.94 -11.79 -17.61
CA THR A 564 7.88 -10.66 -17.61
C THR A 564 8.27 -10.20 -16.21
N GLY A 565 7.45 -10.51 -15.19
CA GLY A 565 7.70 -10.08 -13.82
C GLY A 565 9.04 -10.59 -13.29
N ARG A 566 9.64 -9.81 -12.41
CA ARG A 566 10.89 -10.12 -11.69
C ARG A 566 10.68 -9.87 -10.21
N LEU A 567 11.37 -10.61 -9.35
CA LEU A 567 11.24 -10.44 -7.91
C LEU A 567 11.70 -9.04 -7.47
N PRO A 568 10.83 -8.23 -6.83
CA PRO A 568 11.19 -6.91 -6.29
C PRO A 568 11.82 -6.99 -4.90
N THR A 569 11.80 -8.19 -4.30
CA THR A 569 12.41 -8.53 -3.02
C THR A 569 13.05 -9.92 -3.15
N PRO A 570 14.14 -10.22 -2.45
CA PRO A 570 14.70 -11.56 -2.44
C PRO A 570 13.75 -12.53 -1.70
N TRP A 571 13.69 -13.79 -2.17
CA TRP A 571 12.79 -14.82 -1.62
C TRP A 571 13.49 -15.62 -0.51
N PRO A 572 12.89 -15.73 0.70
CA PRO A 572 13.49 -16.43 1.82
C PRO A 572 13.35 -17.95 1.71
N GLY A 573 14.35 -18.66 2.23
CA GLY A 573 14.26 -20.09 2.56
C GLY A 573 13.99 -20.33 4.04
N SER A 574 13.90 -21.60 4.41
CA SER A 574 13.62 -22.06 5.78
C SER A 574 14.59 -21.57 6.86
N GLU A 575 15.76 -21.07 6.48
CA GLU A 575 16.78 -20.46 7.34
C GLU A 575 16.46 -19.01 7.75
N HIS A 576 15.61 -18.30 7.01
CA HIS A 576 15.25 -16.89 7.24
C HIS A 576 13.91 -16.71 7.98
N LYS A 577 13.67 -17.52 9.03
CA LYS A 577 12.43 -17.43 9.85
C LYS A 577 12.32 -16.13 10.64
N ASP A 578 13.41 -15.38 10.78
CA ASP A 578 13.41 -14.05 11.39
C ASP A 578 12.79 -12.97 10.49
N GLY A 579 12.57 -13.29 9.20
CA GLY A 579 11.93 -12.44 8.20
C GLY A 579 12.84 -11.39 7.58
N LEU A 580 14.10 -11.29 8.01
CA LEU A 580 15.06 -10.39 7.37
C LEU A 580 15.24 -10.83 5.93
N LEU A 581 15.14 -9.87 5.01
CA LEU A 581 15.28 -10.18 3.59
C LEU A 581 16.71 -10.65 3.28
N PRO A 582 16.89 -11.84 2.69
CA PRO A 582 18.19 -12.42 2.49
C PRO A 582 19.02 -11.67 1.45
N LYS A 583 20.29 -11.41 1.75
CA LYS A 583 21.18 -10.68 0.83
C LYS A 583 21.88 -11.60 -0.17
N ALA A 584 22.47 -12.71 0.28
CA ALA A 584 23.33 -13.56 -0.55
C ALA A 584 22.85 -15.02 -0.67
N ASP A 585 22.06 -15.48 0.29
CA ASP A 585 21.60 -16.86 0.50
C ASP A 585 20.10 -17.04 0.17
N ALA A 586 19.49 -16.06 -0.50
CA ALA A 586 18.11 -16.14 -0.96
C ALA A 586 17.87 -17.37 -1.84
N VAL A 587 16.74 -18.07 -1.63
CA VAL A 587 16.29 -19.17 -2.50
C VAL A 587 16.13 -18.66 -3.94
N PHE A 588 15.57 -17.46 -4.07
CA PHE A 588 15.53 -16.71 -5.32
C PHE A 588 16.02 -15.28 -5.07
N PRO A 589 17.08 -14.81 -5.74
CA PRO A 589 17.57 -13.45 -5.55
C PRO A 589 16.60 -12.40 -6.11
N ILE A 590 16.76 -11.15 -5.68
CA ILE A 590 16.09 -10.00 -6.32
C ILE A 590 16.36 -10.03 -7.84
N GLY A 591 15.36 -9.67 -8.64
CA GLY A 591 15.45 -9.73 -10.09
C GLY A 591 15.29 -11.14 -10.69
N HIS A 592 15.08 -12.19 -9.89
CA HIS A 592 14.76 -13.52 -10.41
C HIS A 592 13.37 -13.55 -11.06
N GLY A 593 13.21 -14.35 -12.11
CA GLY A 593 11.92 -14.61 -12.77
C GLY A 593 12.11 -15.34 -14.09
N LEU A 594 11.63 -16.59 -14.15
CA LEU A 594 11.76 -17.44 -15.32
C LEU A 594 10.84 -16.95 -16.47
N ARG A 595 11.16 -17.39 -17.68
CA ARG A 595 10.25 -17.32 -18.84
C ARG A 595 9.66 -18.71 -19.05
N ALA A 596 8.42 -18.81 -19.50
CA ALA A 596 7.80 -20.11 -19.77
C ALA A 596 8.35 -20.76 -21.04
N ASN A 597 8.75 -19.94 -22.03
CA ASN A 597 9.20 -20.42 -23.34
C ASN A 597 10.74 -20.47 -23.54
N SER A 598 11.55 -20.19 -22.52
CA SER A 598 13.02 -20.30 -22.66
C SER A 598 13.46 -21.78 -22.70
N GLU A 599 14.37 -22.11 -23.62
CA GLU A 599 15.15 -23.36 -23.52
C GLU A 599 15.92 -23.39 -22.19
N PRO A 600 16.15 -24.57 -21.58
CA PRO A 600 16.87 -24.66 -20.32
C PRO A 600 18.25 -24.02 -20.46
N ASP A 601 18.53 -23.07 -19.57
CA ASP A 601 19.80 -22.36 -19.52
C ASP A 601 20.90 -23.37 -19.16
N VAL A 602 21.74 -23.75 -20.12
CA VAL A 602 22.78 -24.79 -19.99
C VAL A 602 23.97 -24.31 -19.13
N CYS A 603 23.79 -23.28 -18.32
CA CYS A 603 24.87 -22.59 -17.62
C CYS A 603 24.83 -22.69 -16.09
N ASN A 604 24.03 -23.59 -15.48
CA ASN A 604 24.02 -23.73 -14.02
C ASN A 604 23.86 -25.16 -13.45
N GLU A 605 24.34 -26.20 -14.14
CA GLU A 605 24.34 -27.58 -13.62
C GLU A 605 25.41 -27.87 -12.54
N ASN A 606 26.14 -26.88 -12.02
CA ASN A 606 27.17 -27.10 -10.99
C ASN A 606 26.80 -26.61 -9.58
N ALA A 607 25.57 -26.18 -9.34
CA ALA A 607 25.07 -25.99 -7.98
C ALA A 607 24.17 -27.17 -7.60
N VAL A 608 24.54 -27.88 -6.54
CA VAL A 608 23.84 -29.01 -5.91
C VAL A 608 24.21 -30.41 -6.45
N ALA A 609 25.39 -30.90 -6.04
CA ALA A 609 25.56 -32.24 -5.45
C ALA A 609 27.02 -32.46 -4.99
N THR A 610 27.33 -32.19 -3.72
CA THR A 610 28.46 -32.87 -3.06
C THR A 610 28.07 -33.31 -1.66
N SER A 611 27.86 -34.62 -1.52
CA SER A 611 27.77 -35.34 -0.25
C SER A 611 29.10 -35.24 0.53
N PRO A 612 29.10 -35.25 1.87
CA PRO A 612 30.32 -35.14 2.66
C PRO A 612 31.11 -36.46 2.64
N GLY A 613 32.27 -36.46 1.97
CA GLY A 613 33.23 -37.57 1.97
C GLY A 613 34.57 -37.16 2.59
N GLU A 614 34.89 -37.79 3.72
CA GLU A 614 36.16 -38.02 4.44
C GLU A 614 37.43 -37.13 4.26
N PRO A 615 38.21 -36.94 5.34
CA PRO A 615 39.34 -36.02 5.38
C PRO A 615 40.56 -36.55 4.62
N ARG A 616 41.14 -35.71 3.75
CA ARG A 616 42.43 -36.00 3.10
C ARG A 616 43.60 -35.71 4.05
N ALA A 617 44.46 -36.70 4.15
CA ALA A 617 45.71 -36.72 4.89
C ALA A 617 46.76 -35.73 4.34
N ASP A 618 47.63 -35.32 5.27
CA ASP A 618 48.85 -34.55 5.09
C ASP A 618 49.75 -35.05 3.94
N VAL A 619 50.30 -34.12 3.17
CA VAL A 619 51.62 -34.29 2.53
C VAL A 619 52.39 -32.97 2.59
N GLN A 620 53.40 -32.93 3.45
CA GLN A 620 54.57 -32.04 3.35
C GLN A 620 55.27 -32.25 2.01
N THR A 621 55.81 -31.20 1.38
CA THR A 621 57.26 -30.98 1.23
C THR A 621 57.61 -29.84 0.25
N ILE A 622 58.61 -29.06 0.69
CA ILE A 622 59.47 -28.03 0.06
C ILE A 622 58.85 -26.66 -0.22
#